data_AF-A0A931YWV1-F1
#
_entry.id   AF-A0A931YWV1-F1
#
_cell.length_a   1.000
_cell.length_b   1.000
_cell.length_c   1.000
_cell.angle_alpha   90.00
_cell.angle_beta   90.00
_cell.angle_gamma   90.00
#
_symmetry.space_group_name_H-M   'P 1'
#
loop_
_entity.id
_entity.type
_entity.pdbx_description
1 polymer ?
#
loop_
_entity_poly.entity_id
_entity_poly.type
_entity_poly.pdbx_seq_one_letter_code
_entity_poly.pdbx_strand_id
1 'polypeptide(L)'
;MTHPSRLYVTDDYVVTHNTAFALNIAQHVGIHLHGKVLVLSLEMSAQQIVQRMLCSEAKVDSQAVRTGYLSSSDWHRLTAAAGRLSEAQIFIDDSPSLTVLETRAKARRMKAEHGLDLLIVDYLQLMRGRASMESRQQEISEISRSLKALAKELTVPVVALSQLSRAVESRSQRDFRPQLSDLRECVTGDTLVVLADGRRVPIRDLVGTAPEVLATSPAGRIVAAKGDRVWQVGTRPVFAVRLASGRAIRATAEHRLYSGDGWSPVGGLEVGDRLAVASRLPEREARRLELRRADRWSSRSVGTLATTAVLDDLELRATAPSDLFWDRVVAIERAGEEDVFDLTVPGPASWLADGIVSHNSGALEQDSDVILFLYRQSQYKEDLAPEEKNIAEVIIGKQRNGPVGTVRVVFLPQYARFENIADQHRQPQPF
;
A
#
# COMPACT_ATOMS: atom_id res chain seq x y z
N MET A 1 -1.98 36.27 17.91
CA MET A 1 -1.19 37.37 17.31
C MET A 1 -0.19 36.76 16.33
N THR A 2 -0.35 37.05 15.05
CA THR A 2 0.44 36.56 13.90
C THR A 2 1.59 37.53 13.59
N HIS A 3 2.78 37.02 13.23
CA HIS A 3 3.93 37.84 12.78
C HIS A 3 4.33 37.48 11.34
N PRO A 4 4.63 38.46 10.44
CA PRO A 4 4.56 38.28 8.97
C PRO A 4 5.90 37.93 8.28
N SER A 5 6.91 37.38 8.96
CA SER A 5 8.25 37.25 8.36
C SER A 5 9.14 36.12 8.90
N ARG A 6 8.53 35.05 9.41
CA ARG A 6 9.25 33.79 9.62
C ARG A 6 8.59 32.71 8.78
N LEU A 7 9.38 32.06 7.92
CA LEU A 7 9.03 30.77 7.34
C LEU A 7 8.79 29.82 8.51
N TYR A 8 7.52 29.61 8.85
CA TYR A 8 7.12 28.47 9.66
C TYR A 8 7.22 27.25 8.75
N VAL A 9 8.27 26.45 8.92
CA VAL A 9 8.16 25.01 8.63
C VAL A 9 7.45 24.42 9.84
N THR A 10 6.15 24.63 9.91
CA THR A 10 5.27 23.78 10.71
C THR A 10 4.33 23.11 9.71
N ASP A 11 3.89 21.91 10.11
CA ASP A 11 2.76 21.19 9.55
C ASP A 11 3.06 20.25 8.36
N ASP A 12 2.57 19.02 8.32
CA ASP A 12 1.82 18.25 9.32
C ASP A 12 1.62 16.81 8.81
N TYR A 13 1.46 15.88 9.77
CA TYR A 13 1.10 14.46 9.60
C TYR A 13 2.19 13.52 9.04
N VAL A 14 3.32 13.44 9.74
CA VAL A 14 4.05 12.16 9.80
C VAL A 14 3.38 11.33 10.91
N VAL A 15 2.96 10.11 10.60
CA VAL A 15 2.37 9.19 11.57
C VAL A 15 3.46 8.73 12.55
N THR A 16 3.81 9.59 13.51
CA THR A 16 4.88 9.37 14.51
C THR A 16 4.66 8.16 15.42
N HIS A 17 3.45 7.59 15.40
CA HIS A 17 3.07 6.40 16.17
C HIS A 17 3.67 5.11 15.60
N ASN A 18 3.83 5.02 14.27
CA ASN A 18 4.34 3.81 13.61
C ASN A 18 5.82 3.60 13.98
N THR A 19 6.64 4.63 13.81
CA THR A 19 8.04 4.62 14.23
C THR A 19 8.16 4.39 15.73
N ALA A 20 7.39 5.10 16.56
CA ALA A 20 7.43 4.90 18.02
C ALA A 20 7.15 3.45 18.43
N PHE A 21 6.14 2.82 17.84
CA PHE A 21 5.81 1.42 18.11
C PHE A 21 6.92 0.47 17.66
N ALA A 22 7.46 0.67 16.45
CA ALA A 22 8.57 -0.13 15.94
C ALA A 22 9.84 0.02 16.78
N LEU A 23 10.15 1.24 17.24
CA LEU A 23 11.28 1.48 18.13
C LEU A 23 11.05 0.83 19.51
N ASN A 24 9.83 0.82 20.06
CA ASN A 24 9.55 0.09 21.30
C ASN A 24 9.75 -1.42 21.15
N ILE A 25 9.39 -2.00 20.00
CA ILE A 25 9.73 -3.40 19.68
C ILE A 25 11.26 -3.57 19.64
N ALA A 26 11.98 -2.69 18.93
CA ALA A 26 13.44 -2.73 18.84
C ALA A 26 14.10 -2.67 20.23
N GLN A 27 13.64 -1.75 21.08
CA GLN A 27 14.12 -1.60 22.46
C GLN A 27 13.85 -2.85 23.28
N HIS A 28 12.64 -3.43 23.18
CA HIS A 28 12.32 -4.64 23.92
C HIS A 28 13.21 -5.82 23.49
N VAL A 29 13.41 -6.01 22.18
CA VAL A 29 14.30 -7.06 21.66
C VAL A 29 15.75 -6.80 22.07
N GLY A 30 16.27 -5.59 21.89
CA GLY A 30 17.66 -5.26 22.15
C GLY A 30 18.05 -5.20 23.62
N ILE A 31 17.19 -4.65 24.48
CA ILE A 31 17.47 -4.44 25.91
C ILE A 31 17.02 -5.64 26.75
N HIS A 32 15.80 -6.17 26.53
CA HIS A 32 15.22 -7.19 27.41
C HIS A 32 15.43 -8.62 26.93
N LEU A 33 15.41 -8.84 25.60
CA LEU A 33 15.68 -10.17 25.03
C LEU A 33 17.15 -10.34 24.63
N HIS A 34 17.96 -9.28 24.72
CA HIS A 34 19.36 -9.25 24.30
C HIS A 34 19.58 -9.72 22.85
N GLY A 35 18.58 -9.49 21.99
CA GLY A 35 18.63 -9.79 20.57
C GLY A 35 19.32 -8.70 19.76
N LYS A 36 19.76 -9.06 18.56
CA LYS A 36 20.47 -8.16 17.64
C LYS A 36 19.51 -7.56 16.63
N VAL A 37 19.34 -6.24 16.71
CA VAL A 37 18.36 -5.51 15.91
C VAL A 37 19.07 -4.61 14.92
N LEU A 38 18.64 -4.63 13.66
CA LEU A 38 19.03 -3.62 12.66
C LEU A 38 17.81 -2.74 12.34
N VAL A 39 17.96 -1.44 12.52
CA VAL A 39 16.95 -0.42 12.14
C VAL A 39 17.47 0.37 10.95
N LEU A 40 16.80 0.22 9.81
CA LEU A 40 17.03 1.03 8.61
C LEU A 40 15.99 2.17 8.60
N SER A 41 16.45 3.39 8.83
CA SER A 41 15.61 4.59 8.88
C SER A 41 15.85 5.46 7.67
N LEU A 42 14.79 5.67 6.89
CA LEU A 42 14.81 6.49 5.68
C LEU A 42 14.27 7.90 5.92
N GLU A 43 13.56 8.12 7.03
CA GLU A 43 12.95 9.41 7.37
C GLU A 43 13.68 10.14 8.50
N MET A 44 14.07 9.40 9.54
CA MET A 44 14.64 9.97 10.76
C MET A 44 16.14 9.75 10.85
N SER A 45 16.86 10.74 11.39
CA SER A 45 18.29 10.59 11.67
C SER A 45 18.54 9.65 12.86
N ALA A 46 19.72 9.05 12.90
CA ALA A 46 20.12 8.16 13.99
C ALA A 46 20.04 8.85 15.36
N GLN A 47 20.40 10.14 15.43
CA GLN A 47 20.31 10.93 16.66
C GLN A 47 18.86 11.09 17.14
N GLN A 48 17.92 11.35 16.22
CA GLN A 48 16.51 11.48 16.57
C GLN A 48 15.92 10.15 17.06
N ILE A 49 16.32 9.03 16.44
CA ILE A 49 15.92 7.68 16.87
C ILE A 49 16.47 7.38 18.27
N VAL A 50 17.76 7.59 18.50
CA VAL A 50 18.40 7.34 19.80
C VAL A 50 17.76 8.21 20.89
N GLN A 51 17.49 9.49 20.61
CA GLN A 51 16.81 10.37 21.57
C GLN A 51 15.42 9.85 21.93
N ARG A 52 14.64 9.37 20.96
CA ARG A 52 13.32 8.77 21.22
C ARG A 52 13.43 7.50 22.06
N MET A 53 14.38 6.62 21.74
CA MET A 53 14.64 5.42 22.54
C MET A 53 15.02 5.79 23.97
N LEU A 54 15.92 6.76 24.14
CA LEU A 54 16.36 7.22 25.46
C LEU A 54 15.20 7.77 26.30
N CYS A 55 14.35 8.63 25.71
CA CYS A 55 13.19 9.19 26.40
C CYS A 55 12.17 8.10 26.76
N SER A 56 11.90 7.18 25.84
CA SER A 56 11.02 6.02 26.06
C SER A 56 11.54 5.14 27.19
N GLU A 57 12.83 4.83 27.20
CA GLU A 57 13.43 3.93 28.19
C GLU A 57 13.60 4.57 29.58
N ALA A 58 13.88 5.87 29.62
CA ALA A 58 13.99 6.63 30.86
C ALA A 58 12.62 7.03 31.44
N LYS A 59 11.54 6.95 30.65
CA LYS A 59 10.23 7.57 30.94
C LYS A 59 10.40 9.06 31.31
N VAL A 60 11.17 9.77 30.49
CA VAL A 60 11.45 11.20 30.63
C VAL A 60 10.90 11.94 29.43
N ASP A 61 10.27 13.09 29.68
CA ASP A 61 9.57 13.87 28.68
C ASP A 61 10.54 14.33 27.56
N SER A 62 10.20 14.03 26.32
CA SER A 62 11.04 14.35 25.16
C SER A 62 11.23 15.85 24.93
N GLN A 63 10.25 16.69 25.31
CA GLN A 63 10.35 18.14 25.25
C GLN A 63 11.27 18.66 26.34
N ALA A 64 11.21 18.09 27.55
CA ALA A 64 12.15 18.43 28.62
C ALA A 64 13.61 18.13 28.22
N VAL A 65 13.86 16.97 27.59
CA VAL A 65 15.19 16.62 27.05
C VAL A 65 15.63 17.59 25.96
N ARG A 66 14.73 17.94 25.02
CA ARG A 66 15.04 18.85 23.91
C ARG A 66 15.33 20.29 24.39
N THR A 67 14.62 20.74 25.41
CA THR A 67 14.75 22.11 25.95
C THR A 67 15.82 22.24 27.04
N GLY A 68 16.29 21.12 27.59
CA GLY A 68 17.27 21.07 28.67
C GLY A 68 16.68 21.32 30.07
N TYR A 69 15.36 21.45 30.20
CA TYR A 69 14.67 21.63 31.49
C TYR A 69 14.47 20.28 32.19
N LEU A 70 15.56 19.70 32.68
CA LEU A 70 15.57 18.40 33.35
C LEU A 70 15.77 18.54 34.85
N SER A 71 14.95 17.84 35.65
CA SER A 71 15.19 17.70 37.08
C SER A 71 16.40 16.79 37.34
N SER A 72 16.99 16.85 38.53
CA SER A 72 18.05 15.92 38.93
C SER A 72 17.61 14.45 38.83
N SER A 73 16.33 14.16 39.10
CA SER A 73 15.77 12.82 38.98
C SER A 73 15.69 12.34 37.52
N ASP A 74 15.40 13.26 36.58
CA ASP A 74 15.37 12.96 35.14
C ASP A 74 16.77 12.60 34.64
N TRP A 75 17.79 13.34 35.09
CA TRP A 75 19.19 13.03 34.78
C TRP A 75 19.57 11.64 35.23
N HIS A 76 19.24 11.24 36.47
CA HIS A 76 19.52 9.88 36.93
C HIS A 76 18.83 8.80 36.09
N ARG A 77 17.56 9.01 35.69
CA ARG A 77 16.81 8.08 34.84
C ARG A 77 17.40 7.99 33.43
N LEU A 78 17.77 9.13 32.85
CA LEU A 78 18.41 9.21 31.52
C LEU A 78 19.78 8.52 31.54
N THR A 79 20.61 8.75 32.56
CA THR A 79 21.91 8.08 32.67
C THR A 79 21.76 6.57 32.80
N ALA A 80 20.81 6.10 33.60
CA ALA A 80 20.53 4.67 33.73
C ALA A 80 20.02 4.05 32.41
N ALA A 81 19.14 4.75 31.70
CA ALA A 81 18.64 4.32 30.40
C ALA A 81 19.73 4.32 29.31
N ALA A 82 20.61 5.32 29.32
CA ALA A 82 21.75 5.40 28.41
C ALA A 82 22.72 4.23 28.62
N GLY A 83 22.95 3.81 29.86
CA GLY A 83 23.73 2.60 30.17
C GLY A 83 23.13 1.36 29.52
N ARG A 84 21.82 1.11 29.73
CA ARG A 84 21.11 -0.02 29.12
C ARG A 84 21.11 0.01 27.59
N LEU A 85 20.91 1.19 27.00
CA LEU A 85 20.94 1.37 25.55
C LEU A 85 22.34 1.18 24.96
N SER A 86 23.39 1.56 25.69
CA SER A 86 24.78 1.36 25.25
C SER A 86 25.17 -0.11 25.20
N GLU A 87 24.57 -0.95 26.05
CA GLU A 87 24.78 -2.40 26.07
C GLU A 87 23.89 -3.14 25.06
N ALA A 88 22.79 -2.53 24.63
CA ALA A 88 21.85 -3.13 23.69
C ALA A 88 22.44 -3.25 22.28
N GLN A 89 22.28 -4.41 21.65
CA GLN A 89 22.77 -4.68 20.29
C GLN A 89 21.81 -4.15 19.22
N ILE A 90 21.54 -2.83 19.26
CA ILE A 90 20.67 -2.13 18.31
C ILE A 90 21.53 -1.29 17.37
N PHE A 91 21.58 -1.69 16.09
CA PHE A 91 22.30 -1.00 15.03
C PHE A 91 21.34 -0.12 14.24
N ILE A 92 21.70 1.15 14.02
CA ILE A 92 20.87 2.11 13.28
C ILE A 92 21.64 2.56 12.04
N ASP A 93 20.95 2.55 10.90
CA ASP A 93 21.43 3.09 9.64
C ASP A 93 20.42 4.10 9.12
N ASP A 94 20.82 5.36 9.04
CA ASP A 94 20.00 6.49 8.58
C ASP A 94 20.38 6.96 7.17
N SER A 95 20.98 6.08 6.35
CA SER A 95 21.34 6.39 4.97
C SER A 95 20.07 6.81 4.18
N PRO A 96 20.04 8.01 3.58
CA PRO A 96 18.87 8.46 2.83
C PRO A 96 18.73 7.68 1.52
N SER A 97 17.50 7.56 1.01
CA SER A 97 17.19 6.98 -0.31
C SER A 97 17.69 5.54 -0.53
N LEU A 98 17.62 4.69 0.49
CA LEU A 98 18.04 3.28 0.42
C LEU A 98 17.28 2.50 -0.67
N THR A 99 18.04 1.80 -1.51
CA THR A 99 17.49 0.82 -2.44
C THR A 99 17.25 -0.53 -1.77
N VAL A 100 16.42 -1.37 -2.40
CA VAL A 100 16.20 -2.75 -1.97
C VAL A 100 17.52 -3.55 -1.95
N LEU A 101 18.40 -3.34 -2.94
CA LEU A 101 19.67 -4.06 -3.03
C LEU A 101 20.62 -3.69 -1.89
N GLU A 102 20.73 -2.40 -1.58
CA GLU A 102 21.55 -1.90 -0.47
C GLU A 102 21.00 -2.39 0.88
N THR A 103 19.68 -2.40 1.04
CA THR A 103 19.01 -2.95 2.23
C THR A 103 19.39 -4.42 2.44
N ARG A 104 19.35 -5.24 1.38
CA ARG A 104 19.79 -6.65 1.46
C ARG A 104 21.27 -6.78 1.79
N ALA A 105 22.12 -5.97 1.18
CA ALA A 105 23.56 -6.00 1.42
C ALA A 105 23.90 -5.65 2.88
N LYS A 106 23.30 -4.59 3.42
CA LYS A 106 23.46 -4.17 4.83
C LYS A 106 22.95 -5.24 5.79
N ALA A 107 21.75 -5.80 5.57
CA ALA A 107 21.20 -6.86 6.42
C ALA A 107 22.05 -8.15 6.40
N ARG A 108 22.54 -8.57 5.21
CA ARG A 108 23.44 -9.72 5.09
C ARG A 108 24.77 -9.49 5.80
N ARG A 109 25.36 -8.32 5.63
CA ARG A 109 26.61 -7.94 6.30
C ARG A 109 26.45 -7.96 7.81
N MET A 110 25.41 -7.33 8.33
CA MET A 110 25.10 -7.32 9.75
C MET A 110 24.91 -8.75 10.29
N LYS A 111 24.15 -9.60 9.58
CA LYS A 111 23.99 -11.00 9.97
C LYS A 111 25.31 -11.79 9.98
N ALA A 112 26.21 -11.53 9.02
CA ALA A 112 27.49 -12.23 8.92
C ALA A 112 28.51 -11.76 9.98
N GLU A 113 28.60 -10.46 10.23
CA GLU A 113 29.60 -9.87 11.14
C GLU A 113 29.17 -9.94 12.61
N HIS A 114 27.87 -9.72 12.88
CA HIS A 114 27.35 -9.58 14.24
C HIS A 114 26.26 -10.61 14.57
N GLY A 115 25.55 -11.14 13.58
CA GLY A 115 24.30 -11.89 13.76
C GLY A 115 23.10 -10.95 13.79
N LEU A 116 21.93 -11.42 13.36
CA LEU A 116 20.72 -10.61 13.20
C LEU A 116 19.52 -11.40 13.67
N ASP A 117 18.71 -10.82 14.57
CA ASP A 117 17.49 -11.43 15.11
C ASP A 117 16.22 -10.65 14.71
N LEU A 118 16.34 -9.36 14.38
CA LEU A 118 15.22 -8.53 13.90
C LEU A 118 15.70 -7.44 12.94
N LEU A 119 15.04 -7.32 11.80
CA LEU A 119 15.23 -6.19 10.88
C LEU A 119 13.99 -5.28 10.90
N ILE A 120 14.19 -3.98 11.08
CA ILE A 120 13.15 -2.95 10.99
C ILE A 120 13.48 -2.03 9.81
N VAL A 121 12.49 -1.72 8.97
CA VAL A 121 12.61 -0.80 7.83
C VAL A 121 11.55 0.29 7.96
N ASP A 122 11.98 1.52 8.20
CA ASP A 122 11.14 2.69 8.43
C ASP A 122 11.37 3.80 7.38
N TYR A 123 10.52 4.00 6.38
CA TYR A 123 9.34 3.23 5.96
C TYR A 123 9.42 2.90 4.47
N LEU A 124 8.66 1.90 4.03
CA LEU A 124 8.75 1.32 2.68
C LEU A 124 8.62 2.35 1.56
N GLN A 125 7.72 3.32 1.71
CA GLN A 125 7.44 4.34 0.71
C GLN A 125 8.54 5.41 0.58
N LEU A 126 9.70 5.29 1.24
CA LEU A 126 10.89 6.08 0.92
C LEU A 126 11.98 5.26 0.20
N MET A 127 11.82 3.94 0.13
CA MET A 127 12.77 3.09 -0.59
C MET A 127 12.67 3.35 -2.09
N ARG A 128 13.80 3.20 -2.78
CA ARG A 128 13.87 3.22 -4.25
C ARG A 128 14.01 1.80 -4.80
N GLY A 129 13.16 1.44 -5.73
CA GLY A 129 13.28 0.26 -6.58
C GLY A 129 14.18 0.55 -7.78
N ARG A 130 14.12 -0.33 -8.79
CA ARG A 130 14.95 -0.16 -9.99
C ARG A 130 14.47 1.01 -10.84
N ALA A 131 15.41 1.79 -11.39
CA ALA A 131 15.18 3.03 -12.16
C ALA A 131 14.40 2.88 -13.49
N SER A 132 13.75 1.74 -13.73
CA SER A 132 13.04 1.40 -14.98
C SER A 132 11.54 1.09 -14.75
N MET A 133 10.99 1.36 -13.56
CA MET A 133 9.60 1.05 -13.26
C MET A 133 8.73 2.30 -13.37
N GLU A 134 7.69 2.22 -14.20
CA GLU A 134 6.76 3.32 -14.49
C GLU A 134 5.76 3.60 -13.34
N SER A 135 5.71 2.74 -12.31
CA SER A 135 4.69 2.80 -11.24
C SER A 135 5.27 2.67 -9.84
N ARG A 136 5.01 3.66 -8.98
CA ARG A 136 5.40 3.64 -7.54
C ARG A 136 4.79 2.45 -6.78
N GLN A 137 3.64 1.95 -7.21
CA GLN A 137 2.93 0.85 -6.57
C GLN A 137 3.51 -0.51 -6.98
N GLN A 138 3.91 -0.65 -8.24
CA GLN A 138 4.65 -1.82 -8.70
C GLN A 138 6.03 -1.86 -8.01
N GLU A 139 6.64 -0.70 -7.79
CA GLU A 139 7.86 -0.54 -6.99
C GLU A 139 7.63 -0.98 -5.53
N ILE A 140 6.58 -0.51 -4.85
CA ILE A 140 6.22 -0.96 -3.49
C ILE A 140 5.95 -2.46 -3.43
N SER A 141 5.29 -3.02 -4.46
CA SER A 141 5.03 -4.44 -4.57
C SER A 141 6.32 -5.26 -4.76
N GLU A 142 7.26 -4.76 -5.57
CA GLU A 142 8.59 -5.37 -5.71
C GLU A 142 9.39 -5.30 -4.41
N ILE A 143 9.36 -4.14 -3.73
CA ILE A 143 9.99 -3.94 -2.42
C ILE A 143 9.44 -4.95 -1.41
N SER A 144 8.12 -5.09 -1.31
CA SER A 144 7.47 -6.03 -0.38
C SER A 144 7.89 -7.47 -0.63
N ARG A 145 7.80 -7.95 -1.88
CA ARG A 145 8.29 -9.29 -2.26
C ARG A 145 9.76 -9.49 -1.95
N SER A 146 10.58 -8.48 -2.21
CA SER A 146 12.02 -8.55 -1.99
C SER A 146 12.37 -8.63 -0.50
N LEU A 147 11.66 -7.89 0.35
CA LEU A 147 11.81 -7.97 1.81
C LEU A 147 11.30 -9.30 2.34
N LYS A 148 10.21 -9.84 1.80
CA LYS A 148 9.72 -11.19 2.12
C LYS A 148 10.75 -12.26 1.75
N ALA A 149 11.38 -12.14 0.58
CA ALA A 149 12.46 -13.03 0.16
C ALA A 149 13.67 -12.89 1.11
N LEU A 150 14.05 -11.66 1.48
CA LEU A 150 15.12 -11.40 2.44
C LEU A 150 14.82 -12.02 3.82
N ALA A 151 13.60 -11.89 4.32
CA ALA A 151 13.18 -12.48 5.59
C ALA A 151 13.35 -14.00 5.59
N LYS A 152 12.97 -14.67 4.49
CA LYS A 152 13.15 -16.12 4.32
C LYS A 152 14.62 -16.50 4.20
N GLU A 153 15.36 -15.77 3.38
CA GLU A 153 16.79 -16.01 3.15
C GLU A 153 17.60 -15.89 4.44
N LEU A 154 17.36 -14.82 5.21
CA LEU A 154 18.02 -14.61 6.48
C LEU A 154 17.36 -15.39 7.62
N THR A 155 16.19 -16.00 7.44
CA THR A 155 15.43 -16.61 8.56
C THR A 155 15.29 -15.65 9.73
N VAL A 156 14.98 -14.38 9.42
CA VAL A 156 14.88 -13.27 10.37
C VAL A 156 13.54 -12.58 10.18
N PRO A 157 12.80 -12.24 11.26
CA PRO A 157 11.61 -11.41 11.16
C PRO A 157 11.97 -10.02 10.62
N VAL A 158 11.21 -9.57 9.62
CA VAL A 158 11.35 -8.23 9.02
C VAL A 158 10.07 -7.45 9.32
N VAL A 159 10.21 -6.34 10.04
CA VAL A 159 9.13 -5.38 10.32
C VAL A 159 9.29 -4.21 9.36
N ALA A 160 8.35 -4.07 8.45
CA ALA A 160 8.33 -3.01 7.47
C ALA A 160 7.20 -2.03 7.76
N LEU A 161 7.53 -0.76 7.93
CA LEU A 161 6.55 0.27 8.21
C LEU A 161 5.97 0.75 6.88
N SER A 162 4.65 0.88 6.83
CA SER A 162 3.94 1.38 5.66
C SER A 162 2.90 2.40 6.09
N GLN A 163 2.86 3.51 5.38
CA GLN A 163 1.80 4.50 5.51
C GLN A 163 0.52 4.03 4.79
N LEU A 164 -0.64 4.36 5.36
CA LEU A 164 -1.94 4.14 4.74
C LEU A 164 -2.38 5.39 3.96
N SER A 165 -3.28 5.20 3.00
CA SER A 165 -3.95 6.33 2.35
C SER A 165 -4.86 7.06 3.35
N ARG A 166 -4.98 8.38 3.19
CA ARG A 166 -5.89 9.24 3.99
C ARG A 166 -7.37 8.94 3.72
N ALA A 167 -7.68 8.12 2.71
CA ALA A 167 -9.05 7.69 2.40
C ALA A 167 -9.76 7.00 3.58
N VAL A 168 -9.03 6.44 4.56
CA VAL A 168 -9.62 5.87 5.79
C VAL A 168 -10.41 6.94 6.57
N GLU A 169 -10.01 8.20 6.48
CA GLU A 169 -10.58 9.32 7.23
C GLU A 169 -11.84 9.90 6.57
N SER A 170 -12.15 9.53 5.33
CA SER A 170 -13.33 10.03 4.60
C SER A 170 -14.57 9.15 4.77
N ARG A 171 -14.52 8.12 5.61
CA ARG A 171 -15.63 7.19 5.82
C ARG A 171 -16.82 7.82 6.52
N SER A 172 -18.00 7.61 5.96
CA SER A 172 -19.30 8.09 6.45
C SER A 172 -19.65 7.60 7.86
N GLN A 173 -19.18 6.41 8.25
CA GLN A 173 -19.53 5.75 9.51
C GLN A 173 -18.77 6.28 10.75
N ARG A 174 -17.90 7.30 10.63
CA ARG A 174 -17.05 7.84 11.73
C ARG A 174 -16.21 6.77 12.49
N ASP A 175 -16.07 5.57 11.94
CA ASP A 175 -15.13 4.55 12.40
C ASP A 175 -13.89 4.54 11.48
N PHE A 176 -12.83 5.16 11.98
CA PHE A 176 -11.57 5.37 11.27
C PHE A 176 -10.55 4.26 11.57
N ARG A 177 -10.97 3.14 12.16
CA ARG A 177 -10.11 1.97 12.34
C ARG A 177 -9.63 1.44 10.99
N PRO A 178 -8.31 1.33 10.77
CA PRO A 178 -7.81 0.74 9.54
C PRO A 178 -8.16 -0.75 9.43
N GLN A 179 -8.36 -1.19 8.21
CA GLN A 179 -8.75 -2.55 7.85
C GLN A 179 -7.91 -3.03 6.66
N LEU A 180 -7.83 -4.34 6.44
CA LEU A 180 -7.11 -4.91 5.28
C LEU A 180 -7.60 -4.33 3.95
N SER A 181 -8.90 -4.07 3.85
CA SER A 181 -9.51 -3.40 2.71
C SER A 181 -8.89 -2.05 2.37
N ASP A 182 -8.30 -1.34 3.33
CA ASP A 182 -7.68 -0.01 3.09
C ASP A 182 -6.36 -0.10 2.35
N LEU A 183 -5.78 -1.29 2.28
CA LEU A 183 -4.66 -1.60 1.41
C LEU A 183 -5.10 -1.91 -0.03
N ARG A 184 -6.42 -1.89 -0.31
CA ARG A 184 -7.01 -2.37 -1.56
C ARG A 184 -7.61 -1.27 -2.43
N GLU A 185 -7.40 -1.42 -3.73
CA GLU A 185 -8.02 -0.65 -4.81
C GLU A 185 -9.28 -1.38 -5.28
N CYS A 186 -10.44 -0.71 -5.35
CA CYS A 186 -11.70 -1.43 -5.57
C CYS A 186 -12.56 -0.85 -6.71
N VAL A 187 -13.30 -1.73 -7.39
CA VAL A 187 -14.29 -1.43 -8.44
C VAL A 187 -15.69 -1.83 -7.97
N THR A 188 -16.75 -1.37 -8.63
CA THR A 188 -18.13 -1.79 -8.32
C THR A 188 -18.43 -3.20 -8.82
N GLY A 189 -19.43 -3.86 -8.23
CA GLY A 189 -19.74 -5.27 -8.53
C GLY A 189 -20.19 -5.58 -9.96
N ASP A 190 -20.68 -4.59 -10.70
CA ASP A 190 -21.05 -4.71 -12.12
C ASP A 190 -19.86 -4.61 -13.07
N THR A 191 -18.68 -4.19 -12.60
CA THR A 191 -17.47 -4.09 -13.43
C THR A 191 -17.17 -5.43 -14.08
N LEU A 192 -17.06 -5.43 -15.41
CA LEU A 192 -16.84 -6.63 -16.19
C LEU A 192 -15.35 -6.98 -16.24
N VAL A 193 -14.97 -8.06 -15.55
CA VAL A 193 -13.64 -8.66 -15.68
C VAL A 193 -13.56 -9.39 -17.01
N VAL A 194 -12.56 -9.05 -17.84
CA VAL A 194 -12.31 -9.79 -19.08
C VAL A 194 -11.48 -11.04 -18.77
N LEU A 195 -12.10 -12.21 -18.87
CA LEU A 195 -11.45 -13.50 -18.69
C LEU A 195 -10.55 -13.85 -19.88
N ALA A 196 -9.57 -14.72 -19.66
CA ALA A 196 -8.63 -15.15 -20.70
C ALA A 196 -9.32 -15.86 -21.90
N ASP A 197 -10.49 -16.47 -21.66
CA ASP A 197 -11.34 -17.08 -22.69
C ASP A 197 -12.22 -16.07 -23.48
N GLY A 198 -12.08 -14.77 -23.19
CA GLY A 198 -12.82 -13.68 -23.82
C GLY A 198 -14.21 -13.43 -23.23
N ARG A 199 -14.66 -14.21 -22.24
CA ARG A 199 -15.88 -13.88 -21.48
C ARG A 199 -15.68 -12.62 -20.67
N ARG A 200 -16.78 -11.90 -20.47
CA ARG A 200 -16.86 -10.71 -19.62
C ARG A 200 -17.84 -11.02 -18.52
N VAL A 201 -17.36 -11.06 -17.29
CA VAL A 201 -18.16 -11.50 -16.15
C VAL A 201 -18.12 -10.40 -15.10
N PRO A 202 -19.26 -9.97 -14.54
CA PRO A 202 -19.28 -9.04 -13.42
C PRO A 202 -18.39 -9.56 -12.28
N ILE A 203 -17.54 -8.70 -11.72
CA ILE A 203 -16.59 -9.09 -10.68
C ILE A 203 -17.28 -9.71 -9.45
N ARG A 204 -18.51 -9.28 -9.13
CA ARG A 204 -19.32 -9.85 -8.04
C ARG A 204 -19.63 -11.34 -8.25
N ASP A 205 -19.76 -11.78 -9.50
CA ASP A 205 -20.07 -13.18 -9.83
C ASP A 205 -18.81 -14.07 -9.78
N LEU A 206 -17.63 -13.46 -9.65
CA LEU A 206 -16.34 -14.16 -9.54
C LEU A 206 -15.87 -14.30 -8.09
N VAL A 207 -16.60 -13.77 -7.11
CA VAL A 207 -16.21 -13.80 -5.68
C VAL A 207 -15.89 -15.22 -5.23
N GLY A 208 -14.75 -15.38 -4.56
CA GLY A 208 -14.26 -16.67 -4.07
C GLY A 208 -13.52 -17.52 -5.10
N THR A 209 -13.55 -17.15 -6.39
CA THR A 209 -12.83 -17.84 -7.47
C THR A 209 -11.47 -17.20 -7.76
N ALA A 210 -10.56 -17.94 -8.38
CA ALA A 210 -9.26 -17.45 -8.85
C ALA A 210 -9.21 -17.47 -10.40
N PRO A 211 -9.83 -16.49 -11.08
CA PRO A 211 -10.05 -16.52 -12.52
C PRO A 211 -8.76 -16.30 -13.31
N GLU A 212 -8.66 -16.90 -14.49
CA GLU A 212 -7.65 -16.51 -15.48
C GLU A 212 -8.20 -15.35 -16.31
N VAL A 213 -7.48 -14.22 -16.32
CA VAL A 213 -7.95 -12.94 -16.86
C VAL A 213 -6.99 -12.39 -17.89
N LEU A 214 -7.48 -11.43 -18.68
CA LEU A 214 -6.63 -10.63 -19.54
C LEU A 214 -6.03 -9.46 -18.75
N ALA A 215 -4.72 -9.31 -18.88
CA ALA A 215 -3.89 -8.30 -18.26
C ALA A 215 -3.01 -7.62 -19.31
N THR A 216 -2.24 -6.61 -18.90
CA THR A 216 -1.30 -5.91 -19.77
C THR A 216 0.14 -6.17 -19.35
N SER A 217 0.97 -6.57 -20.31
CA SER A 217 2.43 -6.61 -20.11
C SER A 217 3.02 -5.20 -20.14
N PRO A 218 4.24 -5.00 -19.59
CA PRO A 218 4.94 -3.70 -19.67
C PRO A 218 5.16 -3.19 -21.10
N ALA A 219 5.19 -4.09 -22.08
CA ALA A 219 5.29 -3.72 -23.50
C ALA A 219 3.95 -3.30 -24.14
N GLY A 220 2.89 -3.11 -23.34
CA GLY A 220 1.56 -2.74 -23.82
C GLY A 220 0.82 -3.85 -24.56
N ARG A 221 1.22 -5.12 -24.40
CA ARG A 221 0.52 -6.27 -24.99
C ARG A 221 -0.49 -6.87 -24.04
N ILE A 222 -1.63 -7.31 -24.56
CA ILE A 222 -2.63 -8.05 -23.80
C ILE A 222 -2.15 -9.50 -23.62
N VAL A 223 -2.11 -9.97 -22.39
CA VAL A 223 -1.64 -11.31 -22.02
C VAL A 223 -2.64 -11.99 -21.09
N ALA A 224 -2.74 -13.32 -21.17
CA ALA A 224 -3.46 -14.09 -20.16
C ALA A 224 -2.63 -14.19 -18.88
N ALA A 225 -3.28 -14.04 -17.74
CA ALA A 225 -2.65 -14.15 -16.44
C ALA A 225 -3.62 -14.76 -15.43
N LYS A 226 -3.07 -15.62 -14.56
CA LYS A 226 -3.85 -16.23 -13.49
C LYS A 226 -4.06 -15.21 -12.37
N GLY A 227 -5.30 -14.84 -12.13
CA GLY A 227 -5.71 -14.06 -10.98
C GLY A 227 -5.75 -14.89 -9.70
N ASP A 228 -5.63 -14.21 -8.56
CA ASP A 228 -5.92 -14.76 -7.25
C ASP A 228 -7.41 -14.71 -6.94
N ARG A 229 -7.76 -15.07 -5.70
CA ARG A 229 -9.14 -15.04 -5.22
C ARG A 229 -9.74 -13.65 -5.38
N VAL A 230 -10.96 -13.55 -5.93
CA VAL A 230 -11.76 -12.31 -5.97
C VAL A 230 -12.50 -12.14 -4.64
N TRP A 231 -12.61 -10.90 -4.17
CA TRP A 231 -13.21 -10.59 -2.87
C TRP A 231 -14.25 -9.49 -2.98
N GLN A 232 -15.34 -9.63 -2.22
CA GLN A 232 -16.14 -8.48 -1.82
C GLN A 232 -15.42 -7.78 -0.67
N VAL A 233 -15.14 -6.49 -0.83
CA VAL A 233 -14.37 -5.70 0.13
C VAL A 233 -15.29 -4.99 1.12
N GLY A 234 -16.43 -4.48 0.66
CA GLY A 234 -17.43 -3.79 1.47
C GLY A 234 -18.06 -2.63 0.71
N THR A 235 -18.83 -1.80 1.39
CA THR A 235 -19.48 -0.63 0.79
C THR A 235 -18.56 0.60 0.87
N ARG A 236 -18.34 1.29 -0.26
CA ARG A 236 -17.45 2.47 -0.33
C ARG A 236 -17.98 3.57 -1.25
N PRO A 237 -17.60 4.84 -1.03
CA PRO A 237 -17.81 5.90 -2.01
C PRO A 237 -17.12 5.60 -3.33
N VAL A 238 -17.84 5.76 -4.43
CA VAL A 238 -17.37 5.48 -5.79
C VAL A 238 -17.51 6.68 -6.72
N PHE A 239 -16.68 6.70 -7.74
CA PHE A 239 -16.69 7.68 -8.82
C PHE A 239 -16.92 6.94 -10.15
N ALA A 240 -17.77 7.50 -10.98
CA ALA A 240 -17.97 7.05 -12.35
C ALA A 240 -17.04 7.84 -13.28
N VAL A 241 -16.14 7.13 -13.95
CA VAL A 241 -15.28 7.67 -15.02
C VAL A 241 -15.86 7.21 -16.35
N ARG A 242 -16.22 8.16 -17.22
CA ARG A 242 -16.71 7.90 -18.58
C ARG A 242 -15.68 8.33 -19.61
N LEU A 243 -15.51 7.50 -20.64
CA LEU A 243 -14.57 7.73 -21.73
C LEU A 243 -15.28 8.08 -23.04
N ALA A 244 -14.57 8.70 -23.97
CA ALA A 244 -15.12 9.13 -25.25
C ALA A 244 -15.61 7.96 -26.12
N SER A 245 -15.06 6.75 -25.97
CA SER A 245 -15.60 5.56 -26.63
C SER A 245 -16.94 5.06 -26.07
N GLY A 246 -17.46 5.67 -25.01
CA GLY A 246 -18.65 5.23 -24.28
C GLY A 246 -18.37 4.16 -23.22
N ARG A 247 -17.11 3.68 -23.11
CA ARG A 247 -16.69 2.87 -21.96
C ARG A 247 -16.79 3.68 -20.68
N ALA A 248 -17.11 3.00 -19.59
CA ALA A 248 -17.13 3.59 -18.28
C ALA A 248 -16.65 2.57 -17.25
N ILE A 249 -16.12 3.08 -16.15
CA ILE A 249 -15.81 2.29 -14.96
C ILE A 249 -16.25 3.05 -13.73
N ARG A 250 -16.74 2.31 -12.75
CA ARG A 250 -17.08 2.85 -11.43
C ARG A 250 -16.15 2.23 -10.41
N ALA A 251 -15.43 3.09 -9.69
CA ALA A 251 -14.39 2.65 -8.77
C ALA A 251 -14.19 3.63 -7.63
N THR A 252 -13.52 3.19 -6.58
CA THR A 252 -13.12 4.07 -5.45
C THR A 252 -12.11 5.11 -5.92
N ALA A 253 -12.03 6.27 -5.25
CA ALA A 253 -11.08 7.34 -5.60
C ALA A 253 -9.62 6.87 -5.67
N GLU A 254 -9.22 5.92 -4.82
CA GLU A 254 -7.86 5.38 -4.77
C GLU A 254 -7.57 4.34 -5.86
N HIS A 255 -8.62 3.83 -6.53
CA HIS A 255 -8.45 2.84 -7.59
C HIS A 255 -7.71 3.47 -8.77
N ARG A 256 -6.69 2.79 -9.27
CA ARG A 256 -5.80 3.33 -10.31
C ARG A 256 -6.11 2.75 -11.66
N LEU A 257 -6.11 3.64 -12.66
CA LEU A 257 -6.25 3.31 -14.07
C LEU A 257 -4.98 3.73 -14.79
N TYR A 258 -4.57 2.98 -15.80
CA TYR A 258 -3.36 3.31 -16.55
C TYR A 258 -3.63 4.48 -17.49
N SER A 259 -2.98 5.61 -17.24
CA SER A 259 -3.07 6.87 -17.97
C SER A 259 -1.80 7.17 -18.76
N GLY A 260 -1.82 8.23 -19.58
CA GLY A 260 -0.65 8.67 -20.35
C GLY A 260 0.59 8.98 -19.50
N ASP A 261 0.39 9.32 -18.23
CA ASP A 261 1.45 9.63 -17.25
C ASP A 261 1.72 8.45 -16.30
N GLY A 262 1.23 7.24 -16.63
CA GLY A 262 1.33 6.05 -15.80
C GLY A 262 0.07 5.81 -14.97
N TRP A 263 0.18 5.21 -13.79
CA TRP A 263 -1.00 4.83 -13.00
C TRP A 263 -1.59 6.01 -12.23
N SER A 264 -2.78 6.46 -12.64
CA SER A 264 -3.47 7.59 -12.03
C SER A 264 -4.64 7.12 -11.16
N PRO A 265 -4.75 7.59 -9.90
CA PRO A 265 -5.91 7.31 -9.07
C PRO A 265 -7.13 8.02 -9.65
N VAL A 266 -8.30 7.38 -9.61
CA VAL A 266 -9.55 7.94 -10.11
C VAL A 266 -9.86 9.32 -9.50
N GLY A 267 -9.54 9.52 -8.23
CA GLY A 267 -9.75 10.81 -7.55
C GLY A 267 -8.81 11.94 -7.99
N GLY A 268 -7.73 11.61 -8.71
CA GLY A 268 -6.78 12.58 -9.27
C GLY A 268 -6.86 12.73 -10.79
N LEU A 269 -7.81 12.07 -11.45
CA LEU A 269 -8.04 12.23 -12.88
C LEU A 269 -8.79 13.54 -13.17
N GLU A 270 -8.52 14.12 -14.33
CA GLU A 270 -9.22 15.28 -14.87
C GLU A 270 -9.89 14.96 -16.21
N VAL A 271 -10.92 15.74 -16.56
CA VAL A 271 -11.56 15.63 -17.89
C VAL A 271 -10.54 16.06 -18.95
N GLY A 272 -10.32 15.20 -19.94
CA GLY A 272 -9.29 15.39 -20.96
C GLY A 272 -8.11 14.43 -20.84
N ASP A 273 -7.88 13.85 -19.66
CA ASP A 273 -6.89 12.80 -19.46
C ASP A 273 -7.14 11.62 -20.39
N ARG A 274 -6.09 10.84 -20.65
CA ARG A 274 -6.18 9.65 -21.50
C ARG A 274 -5.92 8.40 -20.70
N LEU A 275 -6.82 7.43 -20.82
CA LEU A 275 -6.71 6.12 -20.19
C LEU A 275 -6.49 5.04 -21.24
N ALA A 276 -5.64 4.07 -20.89
CA ALA A 276 -5.39 2.91 -21.73
C ALA A 276 -6.58 1.96 -21.67
N VAL A 277 -7.05 1.60 -22.85
CA VAL A 277 -8.11 0.61 -23.05
C VAL A 277 -7.65 -0.42 -24.07
N ALA A 278 -8.15 -1.64 -23.98
CA ALA A 278 -7.88 -2.66 -24.98
C ALA A 278 -8.43 -2.23 -26.35
N SER A 279 -7.56 -2.10 -27.36
CA SER A 279 -7.93 -1.71 -28.73
C SER A 279 -8.74 -2.80 -29.44
N ARG A 280 -8.42 -4.08 -29.16
CA ARG A 280 -9.17 -5.27 -29.57
C ARG A 280 -9.22 -6.24 -28.40
N LEU A 281 -10.42 -6.60 -27.98
CA LEU A 281 -10.63 -7.72 -27.06
C LEU A 281 -10.78 -8.99 -27.90
N PRO A 282 -10.15 -10.12 -27.54
CA PRO A 282 -10.32 -11.38 -28.27
C PRO A 282 -11.82 -11.68 -28.47
N GLU A 283 -12.26 -11.85 -29.72
CA GLU A 283 -13.62 -12.33 -29.98
C GLU A 283 -13.78 -13.75 -29.40
N ARG A 284 -14.95 -14.04 -28.81
CA ARG A 284 -15.30 -15.37 -28.29
C ARG A 284 -14.87 -16.48 -29.26
N GLU A 285 -14.04 -17.43 -28.79
CA GLU A 285 -13.66 -18.60 -29.60
C GLU A 285 -14.88 -19.37 -30.16
N ALA A 286 -16.00 -19.35 -29.43
CA ALA A 286 -17.28 -19.91 -29.89
C ALA A 286 -17.75 -19.34 -31.24
N ARG A 287 -17.57 -18.02 -31.47
CA ARG A 287 -17.98 -17.35 -32.71
C ARG A 287 -17.04 -17.66 -33.88
N ARG A 288 -15.75 -17.89 -33.60
CA ARG A 288 -14.74 -18.27 -34.60
C ARG A 288 -14.99 -19.68 -35.17
N LEU A 289 -15.52 -20.60 -34.34
CA LEU A 289 -15.93 -21.94 -34.77
C LEU A 289 -17.28 -21.94 -35.52
N GLU A 290 -18.22 -21.06 -35.15
CA GLU A 290 -19.48 -20.88 -35.87
C GLU A 290 -19.29 -20.26 -37.26
N LEU A 291 -18.44 -19.24 -37.39
CA LEU A 291 -18.12 -18.62 -38.69
C LEU A 291 -17.41 -19.61 -39.64
N ARG A 292 -16.51 -20.46 -39.12
CA ARG A 292 -15.86 -21.53 -39.90
C ARG A 292 -16.81 -22.67 -40.31
N ARG A 293 -17.96 -22.81 -39.64
CA ARG A 293 -19.03 -23.74 -40.05
C ARG A 293 -20.00 -23.09 -41.04
N ALA A 294 -20.25 -21.78 -40.93
CA ALA A 294 -21.10 -21.02 -41.85
C ALA A 294 -20.47 -20.84 -43.25
N ASP A 295 -19.14 -20.73 -43.35
CA ASP A 295 -18.43 -20.57 -44.63
C ASP A 295 -18.44 -21.80 -45.55
N ARG A 296 -19.04 -22.92 -45.13
CA ARG A 296 -19.20 -24.11 -45.99
C ARG A 296 -20.50 -24.14 -46.79
N TRP A 297 -21.40 -23.18 -46.62
CA TRP A 297 -22.71 -23.22 -47.28
C TRP A 297 -23.19 -21.85 -47.76
N SER A 298 -22.58 -21.32 -48.83
CA SER A 298 -23.31 -20.69 -49.94
C SER A 298 -22.35 -20.15 -51.00
N SER A 299 -22.09 -20.96 -52.02
CA SER A 299 -21.78 -20.46 -53.35
C SER A 299 -23.07 -19.87 -53.95
N ARG A 300 -23.18 -18.54 -54.04
CA ARG A 300 -23.84 -17.80 -55.15
C ARG A 300 -23.88 -16.29 -54.87
N SER A 301 -23.54 -15.55 -55.92
CA SER A 301 -23.32 -14.13 -56.06
C SER A 301 -24.52 -13.23 -55.72
N VAL A 302 -24.31 -12.15 -54.98
CA VAL A 302 -24.85 -10.77 -55.11
C VAL A 302 -23.92 -9.91 -54.22
N GLY A 303 -23.15 -8.93 -54.70
CA GLY A 303 -23.58 -7.66 -55.30
C GLY A 303 -23.05 -6.52 -54.39
N THR A 304 -22.08 -5.79 -54.93
CA THR A 304 -21.32 -4.68 -54.38
C THR A 304 -22.17 -3.60 -53.68
N LEU A 305 -21.78 -3.20 -52.46
CA LEU A 305 -21.98 -1.84 -51.97
C LEU A 305 -20.69 -1.32 -51.33
N ALA A 306 -20.33 -0.13 -51.76
CA ALA A 306 -19.06 0.53 -51.58
C ALA A 306 -18.78 0.96 -50.15
N THR A 307 -17.52 0.86 -49.74
CA THR A 307 -16.87 1.89 -48.92
C THR A 307 -15.39 1.92 -49.27
N THR A 308 -15.10 2.55 -50.41
CA THR A 308 -13.76 2.97 -50.79
C THR A 308 -13.48 4.30 -50.11
N ALA A 309 -12.81 4.27 -48.97
CA ALA A 309 -12.02 5.39 -48.47
C ALA A 309 -11.03 4.83 -47.45
N VAL A 310 -9.76 5.22 -47.60
CA VAL A 310 -8.60 4.87 -46.77
C VAL A 310 -7.96 3.51 -47.10
N LEU A 311 -7.59 3.35 -48.38
CA LEU A 311 -6.41 2.58 -48.78
C LEU A 311 -5.33 3.61 -49.12
N ASP A 312 -4.55 4.00 -48.12
CA ASP A 312 -3.22 4.60 -48.26
C ASP A 312 -2.64 4.68 -46.85
N ASP A 313 -2.00 3.58 -46.41
CA ASP A 313 -0.73 3.61 -45.67
C ASP A 313 -0.23 2.16 -45.41
N LEU A 314 0.21 1.48 -46.48
CA LEU A 314 0.75 0.10 -46.41
C LEU A 314 2.28 0.04 -46.27
N GLU A 315 2.96 1.14 -45.96
CA GLU A 315 4.42 1.20 -45.85
C GLU A 315 4.97 1.80 -44.54
N LEU A 316 4.38 1.46 -43.39
CA LEU A 316 5.06 1.59 -42.09
C LEU A 316 4.94 0.30 -41.25
N ARG A 317 5.66 -0.73 -41.68
CA ARG A 317 5.92 -1.97 -40.92
C ARG A 317 7.37 -2.01 -40.44
N ALA A 318 7.68 -1.36 -39.31
CA ALA A 318 8.92 -1.62 -38.56
C ALA A 318 8.96 -1.06 -37.12
N THR A 319 7.89 -1.18 -36.32
CA THR A 319 7.93 -1.15 -34.83
C THR A 319 6.59 -1.69 -34.33
N ALA A 320 6.57 -2.70 -33.44
CA ALA A 320 5.34 -3.42 -33.10
C ALA A 320 4.33 -2.51 -32.36
N PRO A 321 3.08 -2.34 -32.85
CA PRO A 321 2.09 -1.48 -32.21
C PRO A 321 1.57 -2.12 -30.91
N SER A 322 1.41 -1.30 -29.88
CA SER A 322 0.73 -1.67 -28.63
C SER A 322 -0.69 -2.20 -28.89
N ASP A 323 -1.17 -3.15 -28.08
CA ASP A 323 -2.57 -3.61 -28.13
C ASP A 323 -3.52 -2.61 -27.46
N LEU A 324 -2.99 -1.49 -26.95
CA LEU A 324 -3.73 -0.48 -26.20
C LEU A 324 -4.11 0.72 -27.07
N PHE A 325 -5.28 1.25 -26.82
CA PHE A 325 -5.78 2.51 -27.33
C PHE A 325 -5.89 3.52 -26.19
N TRP A 326 -5.53 4.77 -26.44
CA TRP A 326 -5.61 5.85 -25.46
C TRP A 326 -6.90 6.63 -25.62
N ASP A 327 -7.89 6.26 -24.80
CA ASP A 327 -9.23 6.86 -24.83
C ASP A 327 -9.33 8.04 -23.86
N ARG A 328 -10.10 9.05 -24.24
CA ARG A 328 -10.18 10.31 -23.49
C ARG A 328 -11.24 10.24 -22.41
N VAL A 329 -10.91 10.68 -21.20
CA VAL A 329 -11.88 10.90 -20.12
C VAL A 329 -12.77 12.10 -20.49
N VAL A 330 -14.08 11.88 -20.50
CA VAL A 330 -15.08 12.90 -20.84
C VAL A 330 -15.94 13.32 -19.65
N ALA A 331 -16.03 12.49 -18.61
CA ALA A 331 -16.73 12.83 -17.38
C ALA A 331 -16.17 12.04 -16.19
N ILE A 332 -16.13 12.69 -15.02
CA ILE A 332 -15.80 12.09 -13.72
C ILE A 332 -16.85 12.60 -12.73
N GLU A 333 -17.64 11.69 -12.17
CA GLU A 333 -18.78 12.04 -11.32
C GLU A 333 -18.77 11.21 -10.04
N ARG A 334 -19.13 11.82 -8.90
CA ARG A 334 -19.40 11.04 -7.69
C ARG A 334 -20.65 10.18 -7.92
N ALA A 335 -20.55 8.88 -7.66
CA ALA A 335 -21.58 7.88 -7.94
C ALA A 335 -22.19 7.26 -6.65
N GLY A 336 -22.05 7.92 -5.51
CA GLY A 336 -22.62 7.45 -4.24
C GLY A 336 -21.76 6.39 -3.55
N GLU A 337 -22.39 5.57 -2.71
CA GLU A 337 -21.74 4.43 -2.03
C GLU A 337 -22.28 3.11 -2.57
N GLU A 338 -21.39 2.20 -2.96
CA GLU A 338 -21.74 0.89 -3.52
C GLU A 338 -20.87 -0.21 -2.92
N ASP A 339 -21.34 -1.46 -3.01
CA ASP A 339 -20.50 -2.62 -2.73
C ASP A 339 -19.38 -2.72 -3.75
N VAL A 340 -18.15 -2.74 -3.24
CA VAL A 340 -16.94 -2.77 -4.05
C VAL A 340 -16.17 -4.07 -3.87
N PHE A 341 -15.47 -4.42 -4.93
CA PHE A 341 -14.84 -5.71 -5.14
C PHE A 341 -13.41 -5.51 -5.62
N ASP A 342 -12.63 -6.56 -5.45
CA ASP A 342 -11.22 -6.52 -5.74
C ASP A 342 -10.70 -7.83 -6.35
N LEU A 343 -9.76 -7.70 -7.28
CA LEU A 343 -9.05 -8.75 -7.97
C LEU A 343 -7.54 -8.41 -8.00
N THR A 344 -6.72 -9.37 -7.59
CA THR A 344 -5.27 -9.30 -7.75
C THR A 344 -4.82 -10.27 -8.84
N VAL A 345 -3.93 -9.81 -9.73
CA VAL A 345 -3.33 -10.63 -10.80
C VAL A 345 -1.80 -10.66 -10.68
N PRO A 346 -1.23 -11.65 -9.98
CA PRO A 346 0.23 -11.76 -9.84
C PRO A 346 0.97 -11.72 -11.17
N GLY A 347 2.11 -11.02 -11.21
CA GLY A 347 2.94 -10.89 -12.42
C GLY A 347 2.69 -9.56 -13.13
N PRO A 348 1.78 -9.48 -14.13
CA PRO A 348 1.53 -8.25 -14.90
C PRO A 348 1.05 -7.06 -14.06
N ALA A 349 0.54 -7.31 -12.85
CA ALA A 349 0.07 -6.29 -11.92
C ALA A 349 -1.11 -5.44 -12.45
N SER A 350 -1.87 -6.00 -13.39
CA SER A 350 -3.02 -5.35 -14.00
C SER A 350 -4.05 -6.37 -14.46
N TRP A 351 -5.26 -5.88 -14.75
CA TRP A 351 -6.32 -6.64 -15.40
C TRP A 351 -7.24 -5.70 -16.17
N LEU A 352 -8.01 -6.25 -17.11
CA LEU A 352 -8.96 -5.47 -17.91
C LEU A 352 -10.33 -5.40 -17.21
N ALA A 353 -10.67 -4.20 -16.72
CA ALA A 353 -11.93 -3.85 -16.08
C ALA A 353 -12.79 -3.03 -17.05
N ASP A 354 -13.88 -3.61 -17.56
CA ASP A 354 -14.68 -2.99 -18.64
C ASP A 354 -13.86 -2.66 -19.90
N GLY A 355 -12.76 -3.41 -20.10
CA GLY A 355 -11.79 -3.18 -21.17
C GLY A 355 -10.82 -2.01 -20.92
N ILE A 356 -10.90 -1.36 -19.76
CA ILE A 356 -9.95 -0.35 -19.27
C ILE A 356 -8.85 -1.05 -18.47
N VAL A 357 -7.61 -0.60 -18.64
CA VAL A 357 -6.46 -1.18 -17.92
C VAL A 357 -6.51 -0.72 -16.47
N SER A 358 -6.85 -1.66 -15.59
CA SER A 358 -7.01 -1.48 -14.15
C SER A 358 -5.83 -2.08 -13.40
N HIS A 359 -5.41 -1.39 -12.34
CA HIS A 359 -4.26 -1.81 -11.53
C HIS A 359 -4.63 -2.94 -10.56
N ASN A 360 -3.61 -3.69 -10.13
CA ASN A 360 -3.73 -4.66 -9.07
C ASN A 360 -3.85 -4.03 -7.68
N SER A 361 -4.76 -4.58 -6.90
CA SER A 361 -4.79 -4.33 -5.47
C SER A 361 -3.90 -5.29 -4.66
N GLY A 362 -3.46 -4.84 -3.48
CA GLY A 362 -3.21 -5.73 -2.34
C GLY A 362 -1.85 -6.44 -2.26
N ALA A 363 -0.82 -6.05 -3.02
CA ALA A 363 0.49 -6.72 -2.97
C ALA A 363 1.09 -6.79 -1.55
N LEU A 364 1.04 -5.68 -0.80
CA LEU A 364 1.45 -5.63 0.60
C LEU A 364 0.66 -6.61 1.47
N GLU A 365 -0.65 -6.75 1.20
CA GLU A 365 -1.49 -7.71 1.92
C GLU A 365 -1.01 -9.13 1.67
N GLN A 366 -0.74 -9.49 0.42
CA GLN A 366 -0.40 -10.86 0.02
C GLN A 366 0.95 -11.33 0.57
N ASP A 367 1.99 -10.50 0.41
CA ASP A 367 3.38 -10.84 0.73
C ASP A 367 3.64 -10.93 2.24
N SER A 368 2.88 -10.17 3.03
CA SER A 368 2.99 -10.14 4.48
C SER A 368 2.49 -11.43 5.13
N ASP A 369 3.21 -11.90 6.15
CA ASP A 369 2.72 -12.98 7.03
C ASP A 369 1.76 -12.45 8.08
N VAL A 370 2.06 -11.25 8.60
CA VAL A 370 1.31 -10.55 9.64
C VAL A 370 1.12 -9.10 9.22
N ILE A 371 -0.08 -8.55 9.45
CA ILE A 371 -0.36 -7.13 9.25
C ILE A 371 -0.93 -6.58 10.54
N LEU A 372 -0.28 -5.54 11.04
CA LEU A 372 -0.68 -4.79 12.23
C LEU A 372 -1.11 -3.40 11.79
N PHE A 373 -2.29 -2.98 12.24
CA PHE A 373 -2.70 -1.58 12.16
C PHE A 373 -2.60 -0.96 13.54
N LEU A 374 -2.17 0.30 13.59
CA LEU A 374 -2.19 1.11 14.80
C LEU A 374 -3.34 2.10 14.68
N TYR A 375 -4.25 2.07 15.64
CA TYR A 375 -5.36 3.01 15.73
C TYR A 375 -5.37 3.71 17.08
N ARG A 376 -5.59 5.02 17.07
CA ARG A 376 -5.73 5.84 18.28
C ARG A 376 -6.97 6.69 18.16
N GLN A 377 -7.99 6.36 18.94
CA GLN A 377 -9.27 7.07 18.90
C GLN A 377 -9.10 8.56 19.22
N SER A 378 -8.16 8.91 20.10
CA SER A 378 -7.85 10.29 20.50
C SER A 378 -7.29 11.16 19.38
N GLN A 379 -6.90 10.59 18.24
CA GLN A 379 -6.47 11.36 17.06
C GLN A 379 -7.68 11.85 16.25
N TYR A 380 -8.85 11.23 16.43
CA TYR A 380 -10.03 11.47 15.61
C TYR A 380 -11.21 12.04 16.41
N LYS A 381 -11.16 11.94 17.74
CA LYS A 381 -12.21 12.41 18.66
C LYS A 381 -11.57 13.18 19.83
N GLU A 382 -12.10 14.37 20.10
CA GLU A 382 -11.62 15.23 21.20
C GLU A 382 -12.36 14.96 22.52
N ASP A 383 -13.60 14.49 22.42
CA ASP A 383 -14.57 14.25 23.49
C ASP A 383 -14.48 12.81 24.06
N LEU A 384 -13.26 12.38 24.38
CA LEU A 384 -13.03 11.07 25.01
C LEU A 384 -12.92 11.16 26.52
N ALA A 385 -13.39 10.12 27.20
CA ALA A 385 -13.15 9.95 28.63
C ALA A 385 -11.63 9.92 28.91
N PRO A 386 -11.15 10.49 30.03
CA PRO A 386 -9.71 10.57 30.33
C PRO A 386 -8.97 9.23 30.22
N GLU A 387 -9.60 8.14 30.64
CA GLU A 387 -9.09 6.77 30.57
C GLU A 387 -8.95 6.23 29.15
N GLU A 388 -9.70 6.78 28.17
CA GLU A 388 -9.66 6.37 26.77
C GLU A 388 -8.68 7.21 25.93
N LYS A 389 -8.32 8.42 26.39
CA LYS A 389 -7.45 9.35 25.63
C LYS A 389 -6.08 8.79 25.28
N ASN A 390 -5.55 7.92 26.14
CA ASN A 390 -4.24 7.30 25.95
C ASN A 390 -4.32 5.86 25.44
N ILE A 391 -5.51 5.36 25.08
CA ILE A 391 -5.63 4.00 24.54
C ILE A 391 -5.26 4.01 23.06
N ALA A 392 -4.41 3.07 22.68
CA ALA A 392 -4.15 2.68 21.30
C ALA A 392 -4.58 1.23 21.08
N GLU A 393 -5.02 0.93 19.88
CA GLU A 393 -5.37 -0.40 19.41
C GLU A 393 -4.31 -0.88 18.42
N VAL A 394 -3.69 -2.02 18.74
CA VAL A 394 -2.88 -2.80 17.82
C VAL A 394 -3.80 -3.86 17.21
N ILE A 395 -4.27 -3.61 15.99
CA ILE A 395 -5.22 -4.47 15.28
C ILE A 395 -4.42 -5.43 14.41
N ILE A 396 -4.44 -6.71 14.74
CA ILE A 396 -3.89 -7.80 13.93
C ILE A 396 -4.88 -8.07 12.80
N GLY A 397 -4.72 -7.36 11.67
CA GLY A 397 -5.58 -7.49 10.50
C GLY A 397 -5.35 -8.77 9.73
N LYS A 398 -4.09 -9.25 9.68
CA LYS A 398 -3.72 -10.52 9.05
C LYS A 398 -2.73 -11.26 9.94
N GLN A 399 -2.88 -12.59 10.02
CA GLN A 399 -1.88 -13.48 10.61
C GLN A 399 -1.97 -14.85 9.96
N ARG A 400 -0.92 -15.30 9.27
CA ARG A 400 -0.91 -16.60 8.57
C ARG A 400 -0.99 -17.81 9.51
N ASN A 401 -0.36 -17.72 10.68
CA ASN A 401 -0.14 -18.85 11.59
C ASN A 401 -0.72 -18.61 12.99
N GLY A 402 -1.81 -17.87 13.12
CA GLY A 402 -2.39 -17.55 14.41
C GLY A 402 -3.66 -16.69 14.32
N PRO A 403 -4.25 -16.31 15.45
CA PRO A 403 -5.47 -15.53 15.47
C PRO A 403 -5.22 -14.10 14.98
N VAL A 404 -6.27 -13.54 14.38
CA VAL A 404 -6.47 -12.09 14.19
C VAL A 404 -7.25 -11.54 15.39
N GLY A 405 -7.18 -10.23 15.59
CA GLY A 405 -7.89 -9.57 16.70
C GLY A 405 -7.24 -8.26 17.10
N THR A 406 -7.82 -7.60 18.10
CA THR A 406 -7.33 -6.29 18.58
C THR A 406 -6.73 -6.43 19.96
N VAL A 407 -5.49 -5.96 20.11
CA VAL A 407 -4.81 -5.80 21.40
C VAL A 407 -4.86 -4.33 21.76
N ARG A 408 -5.44 -4.01 22.92
CA ARG A 408 -5.44 -2.63 23.43
C ARG A 408 -4.19 -2.40 24.28
N VAL A 409 -3.54 -1.26 24.06
CA VAL A 409 -2.32 -0.83 24.74
C VAL A 409 -2.45 0.64 25.17
N VAL A 410 -1.57 1.08 26.05
CA VAL A 410 -1.52 2.46 26.55
C VAL A 410 -0.42 3.18 25.81
N PHE A 411 -0.73 4.28 25.15
CA PHE A 411 0.26 5.16 24.54
C PHE A 411 0.52 6.37 25.43
N LEU A 412 1.78 6.54 25.82
CA LEU A 412 2.29 7.66 26.61
C LEU A 412 2.98 8.65 25.65
N PRO A 413 2.28 9.69 25.18
CA PRO A 413 2.80 10.61 24.15
C PRO A 413 4.08 11.33 24.59
N GLN A 414 4.19 11.68 25.87
CA GLN A 414 5.36 12.38 26.43
C GLN A 414 6.67 11.59 26.26
N TYR A 415 6.59 10.26 26.19
CA TYR A 415 7.73 9.36 26.08
C TYR A 415 7.78 8.63 24.73
N ALA A 416 6.79 8.86 23.85
CA ALA A 416 6.56 8.08 22.64
C ALA A 416 6.60 6.56 22.90
N ARG A 417 5.89 6.12 23.97
CA ARG A 417 5.97 4.75 24.49
C ARG A 417 4.62 4.06 24.53
N PHE A 418 4.59 2.79 24.16
CA PHE A 418 3.45 1.89 24.31
C PHE A 418 3.68 0.95 25.52
N GLU A 419 2.70 0.84 26.40
CA GLU A 419 2.71 -0.05 27.58
C GLU A 419 1.48 -0.94 27.63
N ASN A 420 1.55 -2.00 28.44
CA ASN A 420 0.43 -2.90 28.66
C ASN A 420 -0.68 -2.19 29.45
N ILE A 421 -1.95 -2.48 29.16
CA ILE A 421 -3.08 -1.93 29.92
C ILE A 421 -3.04 -2.36 31.39
N ALA A 422 -2.54 -3.55 31.70
CA ALA A 422 -2.37 -3.98 33.09
C ALA A 422 -1.45 -3.04 33.89
N ASP A 423 -0.56 -2.29 33.23
CA ASP A 423 0.33 -1.33 33.87
C ASP A 423 -0.32 0.03 34.14
N GLN A 424 -1.57 0.31 33.68
CA GLN A 424 -2.29 1.55 34.00
C GLN A 424 -2.51 1.75 35.51
N HIS A 425 -2.60 0.66 36.28
CA HIS A 425 -2.73 0.72 37.74
C HIS A 425 -1.40 0.92 38.47
N ARG A 426 -0.27 0.95 37.75
CA ARG A 426 1.05 1.38 38.25
C ARG A 426 1.38 2.78 37.75
N GLN A 427 0.54 3.76 38.06
CA GLN A 427 1.07 5.12 38.07
C GLN A 427 2.03 5.22 39.28
N PRO A 428 3.28 5.68 39.11
CA PRO A 428 4.06 6.12 40.26
C PRO A 428 3.26 7.28 40.88
N GLN A 429 2.81 7.11 42.12
CA GLN A 429 2.21 8.22 42.84
C GLN A 429 3.25 9.35 42.91
N PRO A 430 2.88 10.57 42.52
CA PRO A 430 3.74 11.72 42.78
C PRO A 430 3.82 11.88 44.30
N PHE A 431 5.00 11.64 44.87
CA PHE A 431 5.35 12.18 46.19
C PHE A 431 5.91 13.58 46.00
#